data_AF-A0A0L0H9N4-F1
#
_entry.id   AF-A0A0L0H9N4-F1
#
_cell.length_a   1.000
_cell.length_b   1.000
_cell.length_c   1.000
_cell.angle_alpha   90.00
_cell.angle_beta   90.00
_cell.angle_gamma   90.00
#
_symmetry.space_group_name_H-M   'P 1'
#
loop_
_entity.id
_entity.type
_entity.pdbx_description
1 polymer ?
#
loop_
_entity_poly.entity_id
_entity_poly.type
_entity_poly.pdbx_seq_one_letter_code
_entity_poly.pdbx_strand_id
1 'polypeptide(L)'
;MFTGRIPASIAQDIDEEVTAKIRLPQRVTASSPEYFVRLDECSTKDGVGGVGPFTTAHEVVKALCTSKRVGQALKRVLRSTEQRVGTYLHLLPWKPFDETNEFRAFIAQRRLVALSQYKWKEDLGWADPSRERMLQEIVADVETLVSELNQRAQNADKNMPECYVLDVHVSLVKSEDEQVWSSARVEPIELNSFGAQMAAGSALFHWIHDHQRLYGLLDGIEVRVVSSANHGDNDEVENVYK
;
A
#
# COMPACT_ATOMS: atom_id res chain seq x y z
N MET A 1 26.24 2.20 -4.74
CA MET A 1 26.45 2.05 -3.29
C MET A 1 25.61 3.14 -2.62
N PHE A 2 24.51 2.78 -1.94
CA PHE A 2 23.69 3.75 -1.20
C PHE A 2 24.29 3.84 0.21
N THR A 3 25.05 4.89 0.48
CA THR A 3 25.84 5.04 1.72
C THR A 3 25.04 5.61 2.88
N GLY A 4 23.72 5.80 2.71
CA GLY A 4 22.87 6.52 3.67
C GLY A 4 23.22 8.00 3.84
N ARG A 5 24.10 8.53 2.97
CA ARG A 5 24.59 9.91 3.02
C ARG A 5 24.48 10.56 1.66
N ILE A 6 24.14 11.84 1.65
CA ILE A 6 24.23 12.68 0.46
C ILE A 6 25.73 12.99 0.25
N PRO A 7 26.30 12.78 -0.95
CA PRO A 7 27.69 13.14 -1.21
C PRO A 7 27.92 14.64 -1.00
N ALA A 8 28.99 14.99 -0.28
CA ALA A 8 29.31 16.39 0.03
C ALA A 8 29.47 17.26 -1.23
N SER A 9 29.92 16.66 -2.33
CA SER A 9 30.11 17.35 -3.62
C SER A 9 28.83 17.85 -4.27
N ILE A 10 27.65 17.35 -3.87
CA ILE A 10 26.34 17.78 -4.40
C ILE A 10 25.40 18.31 -3.32
N ALA A 11 25.86 18.37 -2.07
CA ALA A 11 25.00 18.72 -0.94
C ALA A 11 24.49 20.17 -1.03
N GLN A 12 25.37 21.11 -1.42
CA GLN A 12 25.00 22.50 -1.61
C GLN A 12 23.93 22.67 -2.69
N ASP A 13 24.14 22.07 -3.86
CA ASP A 13 23.17 22.14 -4.97
C ASP A 13 21.82 21.56 -4.56
N ILE A 14 21.81 20.45 -3.81
CA ILE A 14 20.58 19.85 -3.30
C ILE A 14 19.85 20.80 -2.35
N ASP A 15 20.56 21.46 -1.45
CA ASP A 15 19.94 22.38 -0.49
C ASP A 15 19.34 23.61 -1.19
N GLU A 16 20.07 24.19 -2.14
CA GLU A 16 19.65 25.39 -2.88
C GLU A 16 18.53 25.09 -3.89
N GLU A 17 18.62 23.98 -4.63
CA GLU A 17 17.71 23.70 -5.76
C GLU A 17 16.55 22.76 -5.41
N VAL A 18 16.66 21.93 -4.37
CA VAL A 18 15.66 20.91 -4.04
C VAL A 18 15.04 21.19 -2.68
N THR A 19 15.86 21.22 -1.61
CA THR A 19 15.37 21.37 -0.23
C THR A 19 14.56 22.67 -0.07
N ALA A 20 15.02 23.77 -0.65
CA ALA A 20 14.33 25.07 -0.60
C ALA A 20 12.95 25.08 -1.29
N LYS A 21 12.70 24.16 -2.23
CA LYS A 21 11.42 24.07 -2.96
C LYS A 21 10.38 23.22 -2.21
N ILE A 22 10.80 22.41 -1.24
CA ILE A 22 9.89 21.62 -0.40
C ILE A 22 9.31 22.53 0.69
N ARG A 23 7.98 22.70 0.69
CA ARG A 23 7.26 23.56 1.63
C ARG A 23 7.08 22.89 3.00
N LEU A 24 8.20 22.52 3.64
CA LEU A 24 8.25 21.99 5.00
C LEU A 24 9.17 22.85 5.87
N PRO A 25 8.95 22.88 7.19
CA PRO A 25 9.82 23.64 8.09
C PRO A 25 11.25 23.09 8.05
N GLN A 26 12.23 23.99 8.24
CA GLN A 26 13.64 23.60 8.37
C GLN A 26 14.01 23.12 9.78
N ARG A 27 13.17 23.41 10.78
CA ARG A 27 13.38 23.03 12.18
C ARG A 27 12.10 22.45 12.75
N VAL A 28 12.25 21.39 13.54
CA VAL A 28 11.14 20.70 14.20
C VAL A 28 10.70 21.47 15.44
N THR A 29 9.39 21.64 15.57
CA THR A 29 8.69 22.10 16.77
C THR A 29 7.75 21.01 17.24
N ALA A 30 7.27 21.07 18.48
CA ALA A 30 6.25 20.14 18.99
C ALA A 30 4.94 20.15 18.18
N SER A 31 4.71 21.18 17.37
CA SER A 31 3.53 21.36 16.51
C SER A 31 3.82 21.13 15.03
N SER A 32 5.02 20.63 14.67
CA SER A 32 5.37 20.42 13.28
C SER A 32 4.52 19.29 12.69
N PRO A 33 3.89 19.51 11.52
CA PRO A 33 3.13 18.47 10.87
C PRO A 33 4.04 17.32 10.43
N GLU A 34 3.54 16.11 10.60
CA GLU A 34 4.22 14.87 10.23
C GLU A 34 3.68 14.37 8.89
N TYR A 35 4.57 13.82 8.05
CA TYR A 35 4.21 13.35 6.72
C TYR A 35 4.72 11.96 6.42
N PHE A 36 3.92 11.21 5.66
CA PHE A 36 4.38 10.10 4.84
C PHE A 36 4.78 10.63 3.45
N VAL A 37 5.92 10.16 2.95
CA VAL A 37 6.54 10.67 1.72
C VAL A 37 6.59 9.57 0.67
N ARG A 38 6.11 9.90 -0.54
CA ARG A 38 6.26 9.03 -1.71
C ARG A 38 6.42 9.82 -3.02
N LEU A 39 7.00 9.16 -4.01
CA LEU A 39 6.79 9.52 -5.41
C LEU A 39 5.54 8.82 -5.94
N ASP A 40 5.15 9.13 -7.18
CA ASP A 40 4.05 8.44 -7.87
C ASP A 40 4.21 6.91 -7.80
N GLU A 41 5.39 6.39 -8.17
CA GLU A 41 5.63 4.95 -8.31
C GLU A 41 6.04 4.24 -7.02
N CYS A 42 6.53 4.95 -6.00
CA CYS A 42 7.08 4.30 -4.81
C CYS A 42 7.22 5.22 -3.59
N SER A 43 7.09 4.62 -2.40
CA SER A 43 7.50 5.26 -1.14
C SER A 43 9.01 5.20 -0.88
N THR A 44 9.48 6.01 0.05
CA THR A 44 10.89 6.11 0.47
C THR A 44 11.29 5.08 1.54
N LYS A 45 10.49 4.05 1.80
CA LYS A 45 10.61 3.20 3.00
C LYS A 45 11.92 2.42 3.16
N ASP A 46 12.65 2.22 2.06
CA ASP A 46 13.98 1.60 2.03
C ASP A 46 15.14 2.61 2.15
N GLY A 47 14.83 3.91 2.26
CA GLY A 47 15.77 4.99 2.53
C GLY A 47 15.97 5.25 4.03
N VAL A 48 16.81 6.24 4.33
CA VAL A 48 17.03 6.71 5.70
C VAL A 48 15.76 7.32 6.26
N GLY A 49 15.39 6.94 7.49
CA GLY A 49 14.12 7.33 8.13
C GLY A 49 13.00 6.31 7.93
N GLY A 50 13.21 5.27 7.12
CA GLY A 50 12.24 4.20 6.93
C GLY A 50 10.91 4.75 6.39
N VAL A 51 9.80 4.32 7.01
CA VAL A 51 8.45 4.73 6.61
C VAL A 51 8.11 6.19 6.95
N GLY A 52 8.86 6.82 7.87
CA GLY A 52 8.52 8.12 8.48
C GLY A 52 8.16 7.98 9.97
N PRO A 53 7.53 9.00 10.58
CA PRO A 53 7.11 10.27 9.97
C PRO A 53 8.29 11.18 9.59
N PHE A 54 8.07 12.02 8.59
CA PHE A 54 9.01 13.07 8.18
C PHE A 54 8.44 14.44 8.55
N THR A 55 9.27 15.30 9.14
CA THR A 55 8.84 16.62 9.67
C THR A 55 9.56 17.78 9.00
N THR A 56 10.73 17.55 8.41
CA THR A 56 11.52 18.60 7.76
C THR A 56 11.84 18.30 6.29
N ALA A 57 12.05 19.36 5.51
CA ALA A 57 12.47 19.24 4.11
C ALA A 57 13.77 18.41 3.96
N HIS A 58 14.73 18.58 4.87
CA HIS A 58 16.00 17.85 4.84
C HIS A 58 15.81 16.34 5.07
N GLU A 59 14.93 15.94 5.99
CA GLU A 59 14.59 14.54 6.20
C GLU A 59 13.98 13.91 4.94
N VAL A 60 13.04 14.62 4.29
CA VAL A 60 12.42 14.20 3.03
C VAL A 60 13.47 13.99 1.94
N VAL A 61 14.34 14.99 1.72
CA VAL A 61 15.40 14.91 0.70
C VAL A 61 16.36 13.77 1.01
N LYS A 62 16.75 13.60 2.27
CA LYS A 62 17.63 12.49 2.68
C LYS A 62 16.98 11.14 2.40
N ALA A 63 15.69 10.97 2.69
CA ALA A 63 14.95 9.75 2.40
C ALA A 63 14.91 9.46 0.88
N LEU A 64 14.60 10.47 0.07
CA LEU A 64 14.59 10.38 -1.40
C LEU A 64 15.96 9.99 -1.97
N CYS A 65 17.03 10.67 -1.54
CA CYS A 65 18.39 10.45 -2.05
C CYS A 65 18.98 9.09 -1.64
N THR A 66 18.47 8.48 -0.58
CA THR A 66 19.01 7.23 -0.03
C THR A 66 18.17 6.00 -0.35
N SER A 67 16.92 6.19 -0.81
CA SER A 67 16.04 5.10 -1.26
C SER A 67 16.50 4.52 -2.61
N LYS A 68 16.66 3.19 -2.66
CA LYS A 68 16.97 2.48 -3.91
C LYS A 68 15.76 2.52 -4.85
N ARG A 69 14.55 2.39 -4.30
CA ARG A 69 13.29 2.49 -5.06
C ARG A 69 13.15 3.82 -5.77
N VAL A 70 13.36 4.93 -5.05
CA VAL A 70 13.35 6.28 -5.64
C VAL A 70 14.44 6.43 -6.68
N GLY A 71 15.67 5.99 -6.39
CA GLY A 71 16.76 6.03 -7.36
C GLY A 71 16.45 5.24 -8.65
N GLN A 72 15.69 4.15 -8.57
CA GLN A 72 15.23 3.39 -9.74
C GLN A 72 14.10 4.11 -10.49
N ALA A 73 13.13 4.70 -9.77
CA ALA A 73 12.05 5.47 -10.35
C ALA A 73 12.58 6.68 -11.13
N LEU A 74 13.46 7.49 -10.53
CA LEU A 74 14.07 8.64 -11.20
C LEU A 74 14.92 8.25 -12.41
N LYS A 75 15.61 7.10 -12.38
CA LYS A 75 16.33 6.58 -13.56
C LYS A 75 15.38 6.20 -14.70
N ARG A 76 14.18 5.70 -14.41
CA ARG A 76 13.16 5.43 -15.44
C ARG A 76 12.66 6.74 -16.05
N VAL A 77 12.36 7.74 -15.22
CA VAL A 77 11.98 9.08 -15.67
C VAL A 77 13.04 9.66 -16.62
N LEU A 78 14.31 9.61 -16.24
CA LEU A 78 15.41 10.14 -17.07
C LEU A 78 15.59 9.41 -18.41
N ARG A 79 15.14 8.15 -18.50
CA ARG A 79 15.18 7.34 -19.72
C ARG A 79 13.91 7.46 -20.56
N SER A 80 12.83 7.97 -19.99
CA SER A 80 11.55 8.13 -20.67
C SER A 80 11.61 9.30 -21.64
N THR A 81 11.08 9.10 -22.84
CA THR A 81 10.82 10.19 -23.80
C THR A 81 9.50 10.91 -23.51
N GLU A 82 8.64 10.32 -22.68
CA GLU A 82 7.40 10.95 -22.22
C GLU A 82 7.71 11.84 -21.03
N GLN A 83 7.72 13.16 -21.27
CA GLN A 83 7.95 14.13 -20.23
C GLN A 83 6.80 14.09 -19.21
N ARG A 84 7.14 13.91 -17.92
CA ARG A 84 6.33 14.19 -16.71
C ARG A 84 5.54 13.04 -16.06
N VAL A 85 5.62 11.80 -16.54
CA VAL A 85 5.02 10.66 -15.80
C VAL A 85 5.99 10.21 -14.70
N GLY A 86 5.54 10.17 -13.44
CA GLY A 86 6.31 9.55 -12.34
C GLY A 86 7.18 10.48 -11.48
N THR A 87 6.95 11.79 -11.50
CA THR A 87 7.81 12.79 -10.82
C THR A 87 7.16 13.59 -9.70
N TYR A 88 5.89 13.36 -9.36
CA TYR A 88 5.26 14.10 -8.28
C TYR A 88 5.76 13.60 -6.92
N LEU A 89 6.15 14.54 -6.06
CA LEU A 89 6.41 14.31 -4.65
C LEU A 89 5.10 14.51 -3.88
N HIS A 90 4.63 13.44 -3.25
CA HIS A 90 3.43 13.47 -2.42
C HIS A 90 3.83 13.55 -0.95
N LEU A 91 3.26 14.53 -0.24
CA LEU A 91 3.38 14.71 1.20
C LEU A 91 1.99 14.43 1.80
N LEU A 92 1.79 13.20 2.28
CA LEU A 92 0.52 12.79 2.86
C LEU A 92 0.58 13.00 4.38
N PRO A 93 -0.47 13.53 5.03
CA PRO A 93 -0.49 13.65 6.48
C PRO A 93 -0.20 12.30 7.14
N TRP A 94 0.73 12.29 8.08
CA TRP A 94 1.06 11.08 8.82
C TRP A 94 -0.14 10.59 9.61
N LYS A 95 -0.35 9.29 9.58
CA LYS A 95 -1.32 8.59 10.40
C LYS A 95 -0.66 7.34 10.96
N PRO A 96 -0.92 6.97 12.22
CA PRO A 96 -0.60 5.64 12.72
C PRO A 96 -1.19 4.59 11.78
N PHE A 97 -0.38 3.61 11.41
CA PHE A 97 -0.72 2.58 10.45
C PHE A 97 -0.36 1.23 11.04
N ASP A 98 -1.33 0.33 11.12
CA ASP A 98 -1.10 -1.04 11.58
C ASP A 98 -1.07 -1.97 10.36
N GLU A 99 0.14 -2.37 9.97
CA GLU A 99 0.36 -3.28 8.83
C GLU A 99 -0.29 -4.65 9.00
N THR A 100 -0.69 -5.03 10.22
CA THR A 100 -1.41 -6.29 10.47
C THR A 100 -2.86 -6.24 9.99
N ASN A 101 -3.40 -5.04 9.76
CA ASN A 101 -4.74 -4.82 9.23
C ASN A 101 -4.73 -4.43 7.75
N GLU A 102 -3.63 -4.71 7.03
CA GLU A 102 -3.54 -4.50 5.59
C GLU A 102 -4.05 -5.71 4.80
N PHE A 103 -4.92 -5.44 3.82
CA PHE A 103 -5.41 -6.42 2.86
C PHE A 103 -5.07 -5.99 1.44
N ARG A 104 -4.91 -6.98 0.57
CA ARG A 104 -4.73 -6.83 -0.86
C ARG A 104 -5.99 -7.28 -1.58
N ALA A 105 -6.67 -6.35 -2.21
CA ALA A 105 -7.85 -6.57 -3.04
C ALA A 105 -7.45 -6.73 -4.52
N PHE A 106 -8.01 -7.74 -5.17
CA PHE A 106 -7.84 -7.99 -6.60
C PHE A 106 -9.09 -7.54 -7.32
N ILE A 107 -8.93 -6.58 -8.23
CA ILE A 107 -10.02 -6.01 -9.01
C ILE A 107 -9.84 -6.46 -10.45
N ALA A 108 -10.88 -7.06 -11.01
CA ALA A 108 -10.96 -7.44 -12.41
C ALA A 108 -12.34 -7.06 -12.95
N GLN A 109 -12.40 -6.57 -14.19
CA GLN A 109 -13.62 -6.00 -14.79
C GLN A 109 -14.24 -4.91 -13.87
N ARG A 110 -13.37 -4.12 -13.22
CA ARG A 110 -13.72 -3.03 -12.29
C ARG A 110 -14.58 -3.45 -11.08
N ARG A 111 -14.59 -4.73 -10.71
CA ARG A 111 -15.23 -5.29 -9.51
C ARG A 111 -14.22 -6.04 -8.65
N LEU A 112 -14.48 -6.12 -7.35
CA LEU A 112 -13.73 -6.99 -6.45
C LEU A 112 -13.94 -8.46 -6.83
N VAL A 113 -12.87 -9.23 -6.90
CA VAL A 113 -12.96 -10.68 -7.18
C VAL A 113 -12.27 -11.54 -6.14
N ALA A 114 -11.29 -10.98 -5.43
CA ALA A 114 -10.60 -11.67 -4.35
C ALA A 114 -9.99 -10.68 -3.36
N LEU A 115 -9.82 -11.12 -2.11
CA LEU A 115 -9.20 -10.35 -1.03
C LEU A 115 -8.21 -11.24 -0.28
N SER A 116 -7.00 -10.75 -0.03
CA SER A 116 -5.96 -11.48 0.69
C SER A 116 -5.48 -10.67 1.88
N GLN A 117 -5.25 -11.32 3.03
CA GLN A 117 -4.37 -10.77 4.06
C GLN A 117 -3.01 -10.44 3.41
N TYR A 118 -2.49 -9.23 3.63
CA TYR A 118 -1.25 -8.80 2.97
C TYR A 118 -0.02 -9.42 3.62
N LYS A 119 0.04 -9.44 4.96
CA LYS A 119 1.12 -10.06 5.73
C LYS A 119 0.96 -11.58 5.78
N TRP A 120 1.17 -12.23 4.64
CA TRP A 120 0.81 -13.63 4.36
C TRP A 120 1.63 -14.70 5.09
N LYS A 121 2.60 -14.33 5.94
CA LYS A 121 3.47 -15.29 6.66
C LYS A 121 3.12 -15.48 8.14
N GLU A 122 2.16 -14.71 8.64
CA GLU A 122 1.83 -14.67 10.06
C GLU A 122 0.33 -14.89 10.24
N ASP A 123 -0.07 -15.70 11.21
CA ASP A 123 -1.46 -15.75 11.64
C ASP A 123 -1.76 -14.50 12.48
N LEU A 124 -2.69 -13.67 12.00
CA LEU A 124 -3.10 -12.42 12.62
C LEU A 124 -4.50 -12.52 13.27
N GLY A 125 -5.00 -13.74 13.43
CA GLY A 125 -6.30 -14.05 14.00
C GLY A 125 -7.49 -13.76 13.08
N TRP A 126 -7.24 -13.44 11.80
CA TRP A 126 -8.31 -13.19 10.83
C TRP A 126 -9.11 -14.44 10.48
N ALA A 127 -8.53 -15.63 10.66
CA ALA A 127 -9.21 -16.91 10.50
C ALA A 127 -10.13 -17.29 11.68
N ASP A 128 -10.14 -16.51 12.76
CA ASP A 128 -11.01 -16.74 13.92
C ASP A 128 -12.49 -16.62 13.49
N PRO A 129 -13.34 -17.63 13.75
CA PRO A 129 -14.76 -17.60 13.40
C PRO A 129 -15.50 -16.36 13.93
N SER A 130 -15.08 -15.78 15.06
CA SER A 130 -15.65 -14.56 15.60
C SER A 130 -15.45 -13.33 14.70
N ARG A 131 -14.50 -13.38 13.75
CA ARG A 131 -14.21 -12.32 12.78
C ARG A 131 -14.87 -12.51 11.42
N GLU A 132 -15.61 -13.61 11.20
CA GLU A 132 -16.24 -13.90 9.89
C GLU A 132 -17.14 -12.75 9.42
N ARG A 133 -18.00 -12.24 10.31
CA ARG A 133 -18.86 -11.08 10.01
C ARG A 133 -18.04 -9.83 9.66
N MET A 134 -16.95 -9.60 10.36
CA MET A 134 -16.07 -8.46 10.10
C MET A 134 -15.39 -8.59 8.73
N LEU A 135 -14.98 -9.79 8.32
CA LEU A 135 -14.45 -10.02 6.98
C LEU A 135 -15.51 -9.74 5.90
N GLN A 136 -16.77 -10.12 6.13
CA GLN A 136 -17.87 -9.78 5.22
C GLN A 136 -18.09 -8.27 5.12
N GLU A 137 -18.03 -7.55 6.25
CA GLU A 137 -18.11 -6.08 6.29
C GLU A 137 -16.94 -5.43 5.54
N ILE A 138 -15.71 -5.94 5.71
CA ILE A 138 -14.53 -5.47 4.97
C ILE A 138 -14.72 -5.68 3.46
N VAL A 139 -15.23 -6.84 3.03
CA VAL A 139 -15.51 -7.10 1.60
C VAL A 139 -16.51 -6.10 1.04
N ALA A 140 -17.63 -5.87 1.74
CA ALA A 140 -18.65 -4.92 1.33
C ALA A 140 -18.11 -3.47 1.26
N ASP A 141 -17.27 -3.07 2.22
CA ASP A 141 -16.63 -1.76 2.23
C ASP A 141 -15.64 -1.60 1.07
N VAL A 142 -14.88 -2.65 0.72
CA VAL A 142 -13.98 -2.63 -0.44
C VAL A 142 -14.78 -2.54 -1.73
N GLU A 143 -15.90 -3.26 -1.87
CA GLU A 143 -16.79 -3.12 -3.05
C GLU A 143 -17.35 -1.70 -3.18
N THR A 144 -17.75 -1.10 -2.06
CA THR A 144 -18.22 0.29 -2.01
C THR A 144 -17.11 1.25 -2.43
N LEU A 145 -15.90 1.07 -1.89
CA LEU A 145 -14.71 1.86 -2.24
C LEU A 145 -14.37 1.74 -3.74
N VAL A 146 -14.40 0.53 -4.31
CA VAL A 146 -14.16 0.30 -5.75
C VAL A 146 -15.23 1.01 -6.59
N SER A 147 -16.49 0.93 -6.19
CA SER A 147 -17.60 1.62 -6.87
C SER A 147 -17.42 3.14 -6.83
N GLU A 148 -17.03 3.71 -5.68
CA GLU A 148 -16.73 5.13 -5.55
C GLU A 148 -15.54 5.56 -6.42
N LEU A 149 -14.46 4.77 -6.47
CA LEU A 149 -13.30 5.06 -7.31
C LEU A 149 -13.68 5.09 -8.79
N ASN A 150 -14.48 4.12 -9.24
CA ASN A 150 -15.02 4.09 -10.59
C ASN A 150 -15.87 5.32 -10.89
N GLN A 151 -16.77 5.69 -9.98
CA GLN A 151 -17.63 6.88 -10.16
C GLN A 151 -16.81 8.18 -10.19
N ARG A 152 -15.81 8.33 -9.32
CA ARG A 152 -14.92 9.50 -9.30
C ARG A 152 -14.10 9.61 -10.58
N ALA A 153 -13.60 8.49 -11.11
CA ALA A 153 -12.90 8.47 -12.38
C ALA A 153 -13.82 8.93 -13.52
N GLN A 154 -15.04 8.39 -13.60
CA GLN A 154 -16.02 8.78 -14.61
C GLN A 154 -16.39 10.27 -14.52
N ASN A 155 -16.63 10.78 -13.30
CA ASN A 155 -16.92 12.20 -13.08
C ASN A 155 -15.77 13.12 -13.49
N ALA A 156 -14.54 12.60 -13.53
CA ALA A 156 -13.35 13.31 -13.98
C ALA A 156 -13.04 13.08 -15.47
N ASP A 157 -13.97 12.51 -16.24
CA ASP A 157 -13.81 12.11 -17.65
C ASP A 157 -12.60 11.17 -17.87
N LYS A 158 -12.41 10.26 -16.91
CA LYS A 158 -11.38 9.22 -16.91
C LYS A 158 -12.01 7.85 -16.71
N ASN A 159 -11.26 6.80 -17.01
CA ASN A 159 -11.64 5.43 -16.70
C ASN A 159 -10.60 4.79 -15.77
N MET A 160 -11.09 4.04 -14.79
CA MET A 160 -10.23 3.10 -14.08
C MET A 160 -9.82 1.96 -15.02
N PRO A 161 -8.61 1.39 -14.86
CA PRO A 161 -8.23 0.17 -15.55
C PRO A 161 -9.23 -0.97 -15.30
N GLU A 162 -9.42 -1.86 -16.28
CA GLU A 162 -10.28 -3.04 -16.11
C GLU A 162 -9.78 -3.94 -14.98
N CYS A 163 -8.46 -4.10 -14.84
CA CYS A 163 -7.86 -4.89 -13.77
C CYS A 163 -6.76 -4.10 -13.06
N TYR A 164 -6.76 -4.16 -11.73
CA TYR A 164 -5.74 -3.57 -10.87
C TYR A 164 -5.73 -4.27 -9.51
N VAL A 165 -4.67 -4.06 -8.75
CA VAL A 165 -4.59 -4.50 -7.35
C VAL A 165 -4.73 -3.27 -6.47
N LEU A 166 -5.51 -3.36 -5.40
CA LEU A 166 -5.72 -2.28 -4.45
C LEU A 166 -5.30 -2.77 -3.05
N ASP A 167 -4.28 -2.15 -2.48
CA ASP A 167 -3.94 -2.36 -1.09
C ASP A 167 -4.84 -1.46 -0.23
N VAL A 168 -5.44 -2.01 0.82
CA VAL A 168 -6.35 -1.32 1.73
C VAL A 168 -5.95 -1.54 3.18
N HIS A 169 -6.16 -0.52 4.00
CA HIS A 169 -6.01 -0.61 5.45
C HIS A 169 -7.38 -0.74 6.11
N VAL A 170 -7.49 -1.61 7.09
CA VAL A 170 -8.69 -1.78 7.90
C VAL A 170 -8.46 -1.16 9.27
N SER A 171 -9.15 -0.06 9.55
CA SER A 171 -9.20 0.53 10.88
C SER A 171 -10.31 -0.12 11.69
N LEU A 172 -9.95 -0.81 12.76
CA LEU A 172 -10.92 -1.40 13.68
C LEU A 172 -11.46 -0.34 14.63
N VAL A 173 -12.79 -0.25 14.75
CA VAL A 173 -13.47 0.67 15.65
C VAL A 173 -14.00 -0.13 16.84
N LYS A 174 -13.59 0.25 18.06
CA LYS A 174 -14.10 -0.37 19.29
C LYS A 174 -15.49 0.19 19.62
N SER A 175 -16.37 -0.64 20.17
CA SER A 175 -17.56 -0.14 20.84
C SER A 175 -17.19 0.68 22.08
N GLU A 176 -18.14 1.50 22.56
CA GLU A 176 -17.99 2.27 23.81
C GLU A 176 -17.70 1.37 25.03
N ASP A 177 -18.08 0.09 24.96
CA ASP A 177 -17.79 -0.92 25.98
C ASP A 177 -16.38 -1.56 25.86
N GLU A 178 -15.48 -1.01 25.04
CA GLU A 178 -14.04 -1.33 24.83
C GLU A 178 -13.64 -2.81 24.61
N GLN A 179 -14.56 -3.76 24.76
CA GLN A 179 -14.35 -5.20 24.77
C GLN A 179 -14.78 -5.87 23.46
N VAL A 180 -15.50 -5.15 22.59
CA VAL A 180 -15.99 -5.68 21.30
C VAL A 180 -15.66 -4.69 20.18
N TRP A 181 -15.10 -5.18 19.07
CA TRP A 181 -14.96 -4.40 17.85
C TRP A 181 -16.35 -4.23 17.22
N SER A 182 -16.79 -2.98 17.05
CA SER A 182 -18.15 -2.65 16.60
C SER A 182 -18.27 -2.49 15.09
N SER A 183 -17.18 -2.11 14.42
CA SER A 183 -17.14 -1.93 12.96
C SER A 183 -15.70 -1.89 12.44
N ALA A 184 -15.57 -2.09 11.14
CA ALA A 184 -14.36 -1.88 10.37
C ALA A 184 -14.52 -0.64 9.49
N ARG A 185 -13.44 0.08 9.24
CA ARG A 185 -13.39 1.15 8.23
C ARG A 185 -12.24 0.90 7.27
N VAL A 186 -12.57 0.76 5.99
CA VAL A 186 -11.59 0.54 4.92
C VAL A 186 -11.08 1.87 4.35
N GLU A 187 -9.76 2.02 4.24
CA GLU A 187 -9.12 3.15 3.56
C GLU A 187 -8.17 2.64 2.44
N PRO A 188 -8.18 3.24 1.23
CA PRO A 188 -7.24 2.87 0.19
C PRO A 188 -5.81 3.29 0.56
N ILE A 189 -4.83 2.41 0.30
CA ILE A 189 -3.41 2.69 0.49
C ILE A 189 -2.73 2.94 -0.85
N GLU A 190 -2.83 1.98 -1.77
CA GLU A 190 -2.05 1.98 -3.01
C GLU A 190 -2.75 1.22 -4.13
N LEU A 191 -2.73 1.78 -5.33
CA LEU A 191 -3.12 1.11 -6.57
C LEU A 191 -1.88 0.52 -7.24
N ASN A 192 -1.95 -0.77 -7.55
CA ASN A 192 -0.87 -1.55 -8.12
C ASN A 192 -1.29 -2.16 -9.46
N SER A 193 -0.31 -2.41 -10.32
CA SER A 193 -0.49 -3.13 -11.59
C SER A 193 -0.99 -4.56 -11.39
N PHE A 194 -1.75 -5.09 -12.36
CA PHE A 194 -2.36 -6.43 -12.27
C PHE A 194 -1.63 -7.47 -13.13
N GLY A 195 -1.41 -8.68 -12.60
CA GLY A 195 -1.00 -9.86 -13.37
C GLY A 195 0.42 -10.37 -13.12
N ALA A 196 0.67 -11.62 -13.56
CA ALA A 196 1.89 -12.38 -13.29
C ALA A 196 3.19 -11.73 -13.82
N GLN A 197 3.08 -10.96 -14.90
CA GLN A 197 4.22 -10.30 -15.55
C GLN A 197 4.51 -8.91 -14.97
N MET A 198 3.69 -8.46 -14.01
CA MET A 198 3.77 -7.14 -13.41
C MET A 198 4.38 -7.19 -12.01
N ALA A 199 4.70 -6.02 -11.44
CA ALA A 199 5.46 -5.93 -10.19
C ALA A 199 4.66 -6.29 -8.93
N ALA A 200 3.33 -6.41 -9.00
CA ALA A 200 2.51 -6.67 -7.84
C ALA A 200 2.60 -8.14 -7.38
N GLY A 201 3.00 -8.33 -6.12
CA GLY A 201 2.90 -9.65 -5.48
C GLY A 201 1.45 -10.13 -5.38
N SER A 202 1.24 -11.44 -5.34
CA SER A 202 -0.10 -12.05 -5.23
C SER A 202 -0.53 -12.40 -3.80
N ALA A 203 0.29 -12.10 -2.78
CA ALA A 203 0.01 -12.42 -1.37
C ALA A 203 -0.35 -13.92 -1.19
N LEU A 204 -1.54 -14.24 -0.67
CA LEU A 204 -2.00 -15.63 -0.47
C LEU A 204 -2.60 -16.28 -1.75
N PHE A 205 -2.62 -15.56 -2.86
CA PHE A 205 -2.97 -16.09 -4.18
C PHE A 205 -1.72 -16.39 -5.00
N HIS A 206 -1.90 -17.13 -6.08
CA HIS A 206 -0.90 -17.38 -7.10
C HIS A 206 -1.45 -17.00 -8.48
N TRP A 207 -0.77 -16.08 -9.18
CA TRP A 207 -1.25 -15.53 -10.45
C TRP A 207 -1.61 -16.57 -11.53
N ILE A 208 -0.89 -17.69 -11.57
CA ILE A 208 -1.11 -18.78 -12.53
C ILE A 208 -2.21 -19.74 -12.05
N HIS A 209 -2.09 -20.30 -10.85
CA HIS A 209 -3.04 -21.30 -10.34
C HIS A 209 -4.42 -20.70 -10.04
N ASP A 210 -4.48 -19.47 -9.56
CA ASP A 210 -5.72 -18.77 -9.24
C ASP A 210 -6.19 -17.87 -10.38
N HIS A 211 -5.68 -18.06 -11.60
CA HIS A 211 -5.99 -17.20 -12.75
C HIS A 211 -7.50 -17.02 -12.95
N GLN A 212 -8.28 -18.10 -12.90
CA GLN A 212 -9.73 -18.00 -13.09
C GLN A 212 -10.41 -17.12 -12.02
N ARG A 213 -9.99 -17.24 -10.76
CA ARG A 213 -10.47 -16.38 -9.66
C ARG A 213 -10.06 -14.93 -9.88
N LEU A 214 -8.76 -14.69 -10.06
CA LEU A 214 -8.20 -13.34 -10.12
C LEU A 214 -8.68 -12.56 -11.35
N TYR A 215 -8.97 -13.21 -12.47
CA TYR A 215 -9.48 -12.56 -13.67
C TYR A 215 -11.03 -12.51 -13.72
N GLY A 216 -11.71 -12.83 -12.62
CA GLY A 216 -13.17 -12.71 -12.53
C GLY A 216 -13.93 -13.69 -13.41
N LEU A 217 -13.35 -14.86 -13.68
CA LEU A 217 -14.00 -15.94 -14.44
C LEU A 217 -14.83 -16.88 -13.55
N LEU A 218 -14.76 -16.69 -12.23
CA LEU A 218 -15.54 -17.41 -11.23
C LEU A 218 -16.53 -16.46 -10.55
N ASP A 219 -17.63 -17.03 -10.06
CA ASP A 219 -18.62 -16.32 -9.28
C ASP A 219 -18.17 -16.12 -7.83
N GLY A 220 -18.72 -15.08 -7.19
CA GLY A 220 -18.43 -14.69 -5.82
C GLY A 220 -17.05 -14.05 -5.62
N ILE A 221 -16.75 -13.72 -4.37
CA ILE A 221 -15.49 -13.14 -3.92
C ILE A 221 -14.82 -14.15 -3.01
N GLU A 222 -13.56 -14.46 -3.27
CA GLU A 222 -12.77 -15.34 -2.41
C GLU A 222 -11.88 -14.52 -1.49
N VAL A 223 -11.97 -14.80 -0.19
CA VAL A 223 -11.12 -14.20 0.83
C VAL A 223 -10.08 -15.24 1.22
N ARG A 224 -8.82 -14.84 1.41
CA ARG A 224 -7.76 -15.70 1.94
C ARG A 224 -7.05 -15.03 3.09
N VAL A 225 -6.94 -15.74 4.20
CA VAL A 225 -6.26 -15.31 5.43
C VAL A 225 -5.37 -16.44 5.93
N VAL A 226 -4.34 -16.12 6.71
CA VAL A 226 -3.46 -17.14 7.29
C VAL A 226 -4.15 -17.76 8.51
N SER A 227 -4.03 -19.08 8.67
CA SER A 227 -4.47 -19.79 9.87
C SER A 227 -3.40 -20.75 10.35
N SER A 228 -3.02 -20.65 11.63
CA SER A 228 -2.11 -21.58 12.30
C SER A 228 -2.77 -22.90 12.71
N ALA A 229 -4.09 -23.04 12.51
CA ALA A 229 -4.89 -24.17 13.01
C ALA A 229 -4.59 -25.53 12.35
N ASN A 230 -3.65 -25.61 11.39
CA ASN A 230 -3.31 -26.85 10.67
C ASN A 230 -1.85 -27.31 10.80
N HIS A 231 -1.11 -26.84 11.81
CA HIS A 231 0.28 -27.27 12.01
C HIS A 231 0.36 -28.63 12.73
N GLY A 232 0.28 -29.71 11.95
CA GLY A 232 0.81 -31.01 12.37
C GLY A 232 2.27 -31.16 11.91
N ASP A 233 3.22 -31.01 12.83
CA ASP A 233 4.61 -31.51 12.91
C ASP A 233 5.45 -31.89 11.66
N ASN A 234 5.14 -31.43 10.45
CA ASN A 234 5.99 -31.59 9.28
C ASN A 234 6.25 -30.22 8.63
N ASP A 235 7.54 -29.94 8.40
CA ASP A 235 8.14 -28.70 7.88
C ASP A 235 7.74 -28.32 6.43
N GLU A 236 6.46 -28.33 6.09
CA GLU A 236 5.94 -27.70 4.87
C GLU A 236 4.70 -26.88 5.21
N VAL A 237 4.80 -25.56 5.05
CA VAL A 237 3.73 -24.59 5.32
C VAL A 237 2.62 -24.75 4.26
N GLU A 238 1.75 -25.74 4.42
CA GLU A 238 0.46 -25.78 3.73
C GLU A 238 -0.49 -24.80 4.43
N ASN A 239 -0.55 -23.58 3.89
CA ASN A 239 -1.54 -22.60 4.29
C ASN A 239 -2.93 -23.12 3.88
N VAL A 240 -3.77 -23.45 4.84
CA VAL A 240 -5.19 -23.76 4.58
C VAL A 240 -5.95 -22.45 4.45
N TYR A 241 -6.42 -22.20 3.23
CA TYR A 241 -7.23 -21.05 2.88
C TYR A 241 -8.71 -21.35 3.19
N LYS A 242 -9.40 -20.45 3.89
CA LYS A 242 -10.85 -20.48 4.08
C LYS A 242 -11.49 -19.31 3.35
#